data_AF-A0A845WH28-F1
#
_entry.id   AF-A0A845WH28-F1
#
_cell.length_a   1.000
_cell.length_b   1.000
_cell.length_c   1.000
_cell.angle_alpha   90.00
_cell.angle_beta   90.00
_cell.angle_gamma   90.00
#
_symmetry.space_group_name_H-M   'P 1'
#
loop_
_entity.id
_entity.type
_entity.pdbx_description
1 polymer ?
#
loop_
_entity_poly.entity_id
_entity_poly.type
_entity_poly.pdbx_seq_one_letter_code
_entity_poly.pdbx_strand_id
1 'polypeptide(L)'
;MTLAIAIEPAPIETDAHGVVRVAKTRVTLDTVVTAFLEGCTPEEIAEQYPSLQLPDIYLVIGYYLRHRDEVHTYLVERQRQRDAIQQEAEQRFNPMGIRDRLLARRNQSR
;
A
#
# COMPACT_ATOMS: atom_id res chain seq x y z
N MET A 1 25.20 -19.57 -28.12
CA MET A 1 23.91 -18.93 -27.78
C MET A 1 24.23 -17.58 -27.16
N THR A 2 23.62 -16.50 -27.63
CA THR A 2 23.87 -15.15 -27.12
C THR A 2 22.68 -14.75 -26.26
N LEU A 3 22.91 -14.42 -24.98
CA LEU A 3 21.87 -13.94 -24.09
C LEU A 3 21.57 -12.48 -24.42
N ALA A 4 20.31 -12.17 -24.76
CA ALA A 4 19.87 -10.79 -24.95
C ALA A 4 19.58 -10.15 -23.58
N ILE A 5 20.33 -9.11 -23.22
CA ILE A 5 20.12 -8.35 -21.99
C ILE A 5 19.09 -7.26 -22.30
N ALA A 6 17.93 -7.32 -21.65
CA ALA A 6 16.88 -6.33 -21.75
C ALA A 6 16.78 -5.48 -20.47
N ILE A 7 16.34 -4.24 -20.61
CA ILE A 7 15.99 -3.39 -19.47
C ILE A 7 14.55 -3.71 -19.10
N GLU A 8 14.33 -4.14 -17.86
CA GLU A 8 12.99 -4.37 -17.33
C GLU A 8 12.67 -3.28 -16.30
N PRO A 9 11.71 -2.38 -16.59
CA PRO A 9 11.32 -1.34 -15.65
C PRO A 9 10.54 -1.94 -14.48
N ALA A 10 10.62 -1.30 -13.32
CA ALA A 10 9.78 -1.69 -12.19
C ALA A 10 8.30 -1.52 -12.56
N PRO A 11 7.44 -2.51 -12.27
CA PRO A 11 6.04 -2.50 -12.68
C PRO A 11 5.23 -1.61 -11.73
N ILE A 12 5.53 -0.31 -11.71
CA ILE A 12 4.84 0.67 -10.88
C ILE A 12 4.18 1.75 -11.75
N GLU A 13 2.96 2.10 -11.39
CA GLU A 13 2.16 3.10 -12.10
C GLU A 13 1.52 4.06 -11.10
N THR A 14 1.54 5.36 -11.40
CA THR A 14 0.87 6.38 -10.57
C THR A 14 -0.53 6.61 -11.09
N ASP A 15 -1.54 6.51 -10.22
CA ASP A 15 -2.93 6.79 -10.61
C ASP A 15 -3.26 8.29 -10.59
N ALA A 16 -4.48 8.65 -11.01
CA ALA A 16 -4.94 10.05 -11.11
C ALA A 16 -4.95 10.79 -9.76
N HIS A 17 -4.85 10.06 -8.64
CA HIS A 17 -4.80 10.62 -7.29
C HIS A 17 -3.38 10.65 -6.73
N GLY A 18 -2.37 10.32 -7.55
CA GLY A 18 -0.96 10.30 -7.13
C GLY A 18 -0.57 9.04 -6.35
N VAL A 19 -1.41 8.00 -6.30
CA VAL A 19 -1.09 6.75 -5.60
C VAL A 19 -0.33 5.81 -6.53
N VAL A 20 0.83 5.34 -6.07
CA VAL A 20 1.66 4.40 -6.83
C VAL A 20 1.22 2.96 -6.57
N ARG A 21 0.87 2.24 -7.65
CA ARG A 21 0.37 0.86 -7.65
C ARG A 21 1.33 -0.08 -8.34
N VAL A 22 1.32 -1.35 -7.93
CA VAL A 22 2.21 -2.40 -8.46
C VAL A 22 1.47 -3.30 -9.44
N ALA A 23 2.08 -3.56 -10.61
CA ALA A 23 1.70 -4.58 -11.59
C ALA A 23 0.22 -4.59 -11.99
N LYS A 24 -0.39 -3.39 -12.13
CA LYS A 24 -1.83 -3.19 -12.40
C LYS A 24 -2.77 -3.76 -11.34
N THR A 25 -2.25 -4.09 -10.16
CA THR A 25 -3.04 -4.55 -9.03
C THR A 25 -3.52 -3.39 -8.17
N ARG A 26 -4.33 -3.69 -7.14
CA ARG A 26 -4.69 -2.71 -6.12
C ARG A 26 -3.64 -2.54 -5.03
N VAL A 27 -2.57 -3.33 -5.04
CA VAL A 27 -1.49 -3.25 -4.05
C VAL A 27 -0.63 -2.03 -4.35
N THR A 28 -0.39 -1.22 -3.32
CA THR A 28 0.35 0.03 -3.44
C THR A 28 1.84 -0.17 -3.19
N LEU A 29 2.68 0.72 -3.75
CA LEU A 29 4.11 0.77 -3.45
C LEU A 29 4.36 0.83 -1.94
N ASP A 30 3.57 1.64 -1.22
CA ASP A 30 3.59 1.77 0.23
C ASP A 30 3.51 0.43 0.95
N THR A 31 2.67 -0.47 0.45
CA THR A 31 2.42 -1.76 1.07
C THR A 31 3.65 -2.65 0.96
N VAL A 32 4.21 -2.76 -0.25
CA VAL A 32 5.38 -3.60 -0.52
C VAL A 32 6.60 -3.07 0.22
N VAL A 33 6.82 -1.75 0.18
CA VAL A 33 7.98 -1.12 0.84
C VAL A 33 7.87 -1.20 2.36
N THR A 34 6.68 -0.98 2.93
CA THR A 34 6.48 -1.12 4.39
C THR A 34 6.73 -2.54 4.84
N ALA A 35 6.16 -3.55 4.18
CA ALA A 35 6.37 -4.95 4.54
C ALA A 35 7.86 -5.34 4.45
N PHE A 36 8.57 -4.88 3.42
CA PHE A 36 10.02 -5.09 3.30
C PHE A 36 10.80 -4.44 4.46
N LEU A 37 10.44 -3.21 4.85
CA LEU A 37 11.06 -2.51 5.97
C LEU A 37 10.75 -3.14 7.33
N GLU A 38 9.60 -3.81 7.47
CA GLU A 38 9.23 -4.61 8.65
C GLU A 38 9.97 -5.95 8.71
N GLY A 39 10.79 -6.27 7.70
CA GLY A 39 11.64 -7.46 7.66
C GLY A 39 11.06 -8.63 6.88
N CYS A 40 9.92 -8.44 6.19
CA CYS A 40 9.40 -9.47 5.31
C CYS A 40 10.31 -9.66 4.08
N THR A 41 10.58 -10.92 3.76
CA THR A 41 11.20 -11.33 2.51
C THR A 41 10.26 -11.11 1.32
N PRO A 42 10.77 -10.95 0.09
CA PRO A 42 9.95 -10.88 -1.12
C PRO A 42 8.95 -12.04 -1.26
N GLU A 43 9.35 -13.24 -0.83
CA GLU A 43 8.53 -14.46 -0.83
C GLU A 43 7.38 -14.36 0.17
N GLU A 44 7.63 -13.90 1.40
CA GLU A 44 6.57 -13.67 2.39
C GLU A 44 5.60 -12.57 1.93
N ILE A 45 6.10 -11.53 1.25
CA ILE A 45 5.25 -10.50 0.65
C ILE A 45 4.37 -11.11 -0.46
N ALA A 46 4.91 -12.03 -1.27
CA ALA A 46 4.13 -12.72 -2.30
C ALA A 46 3.02 -13.61 -1.69
N GLU A 47 3.31 -14.25 -0.55
CA GLU A 47 2.32 -15.03 0.19
C GLU A 47 1.20 -14.14 0.79
N GLN A 48 1.56 -12.98 1.34
CA GLN A 48 0.61 -12.01 1.88
C GLN A 48 -0.25 -11.33 0.80
N TYR A 49 0.31 -11.14 -0.40
CA TYR A 49 -0.36 -10.48 -1.52
C TYR A 49 -0.39 -11.35 -2.78
N PRO A 50 -1.23 -12.41 -2.84
CA PRO A 50 -1.26 -13.36 -3.97
C PRO A 50 -1.60 -12.76 -5.35
N SER A 51 -2.07 -11.51 -5.39
CA SER A 51 -2.28 -10.78 -6.64
C SER A 51 -0.98 -10.31 -7.29
N LEU A 52 0.13 -10.25 -6.55
CA LEU A 52 1.45 -9.85 -7.05
C LEU A 52 2.25 -11.07 -7.48
N GLN A 53 3.02 -10.92 -8.56
CA GLN A 53 3.98 -11.94 -8.96
C GLN A 53 5.31 -11.71 -8.23
N LEU A 54 5.99 -12.79 -7.85
CA LEU A 54 7.28 -12.70 -7.16
C LEU A 54 8.32 -11.85 -7.92
N PRO A 55 8.51 -11.97 -9.25
CA PRO A 55 9.43 -11.12 -9.98
C PRO A 55 9.11 -9.63 -9.88
N ASP A 56 7.83 -9.26 -9.90
CA ASP A 56 7.39 -7.87 -9.76
C ASP A 56 7.78 -7.30 -8.40
N ILE A 57 7.63 -8.09 -7.33
CA ILE A 57 8.03 -7.70 -5.97
C ILE A 57 9.53 -7.43 -5.91
N TYR A 58 10.34 -8.31 -6.50
CA TYR A 58 11.79 -8.12 -6.59
C TYR A 58 12.16 -6.84 -7.37
N LEU A 59 11.50 -6.56 -8.50
CA LEU A 59 11.72 -5.34 -9.28
C LEU A 59 11.34 -4.09 -8.49
N VAL A 60 10.22 -4.12 -7.76
CA VAL A 60 9.76 -3.01 -6.89
C VAL A 60 10.73 -2.76 -5.75
N ILE A 61 11.18 -3.81 -5.05
CA ILE A 61 12.17 -3.67 -3.98
C ILE A 61 13.49 -3.16 -4.55
N GLY A 62 13.91 -3.68 -5.72
CA GLY A 62 15.09 -3.19 -6.44
C GLY A 62 14.99 -1.70 -6.79
N TYR A 63 13.83 -1.24 -7.25
CA TYR A 63 13.55 0.17 -7.48
C TYR A 63 13.65 0.98 -6.18
N TYR A 64 12.96 0.55 -5.13
CA TYR A 64 13.02 1.21 -3.82
C TYR A 64 14.45 1.36 -3.31
N LEU A 65 15.25 0.29 -3.39
CA LEU A 65 16.64 0.30 -2.93
C LEU A 65 17.53 1.26 -3.72
N ARG A 66 17.24 1.51 -5.00
CA ARG A 66 17.96 2.48 -5.85
C ARG A 66 17.45 3.92 -5.71
N HIS A 67 16.19 4.10 -5.31
CA HIS A 67 15.49 5.39 -5.28
C HIS A 67 14.95 5.73 -3.88
N ARG A 68 15.69 5.38 -2.83
CA ARG A 68 15.20 5.45 -1.43
C ARG A 68 14.67 6.83 -1.04
N ASP A 69 15.39 7.89 -1.37
CA ASP A 69 15.02 9.26 -0.96
C ASP A 69 13.73 9.73 -1.63
N GLU A 70 13.57 9.42 -2.92
CA GLU A 70 12.37 9.74 -3.71
C GLU A 70 11.16 8.97 -3.17
N VAL A 71 11.31 7.66 -2.97
CA VAL A 71 10.23 6.82 -2.42
C VAL A 71 9.90 7.23 -0.99
N HIS A 72 10.90 7.56 -0.16
CA HIS A 72 10.65 8.03 1.20
C HIS A 72 9.86 9.34 1.21
N THR A 73 10.22 10.29 0.35
CA THR A 73 9.48 11.56 0.20
C THR A 73 8.03 11.30 -0.18
N TYR A 74 7.80 10.43 -1.16
CA TYR A 74 6.46 10.00 -1.56
C TYR A 74 5.66 9.38 -0.39
N LEU A 75 6.27 8.46 0.37
CA LEU A 75 5.61 7.80 1.51
C LEU A 75 5.25 8.77 2.62
N VAL A 76 6.10 9.75 2.92
CA VAL A 76 5.83 10.79 3.93
C VAL A 76 4.65 11.66 3.52
N GLU A 77 4.61 12.13 2.26
CA GLU A 77 3.49 12.94 1.77
C GLU A 77 2.18 12.14 1.77
N ARG A 78 2.23 10.87 1.38
CA ARG A 78 1.07 9.97 1.40
C ARG A 78 0.57 9.77 2.83
N GLN A 79 1.46 9.56 3.80
CA GLN A 79 1.07 9.42 5.20
C GLN A 79 0.38 10.68 5.72
N ARG A 80 0.93 11.86 5.42
CA ARG A 80 0.32 13.15 5.79
C ARG A 80 -1.09 13.33 5.21
N GLN A 81 -1.30 12.95 3.95
CA GLN A 81 -2.62 13.01 3.32
C GLN A 81 -3.62 12.07 4.00
N ARG A 82 -3.21 10.84 4.35
CA ARG A 82 -4.06 9.90 5.08
C ARG A 82 -4.46 10.45 6.44
N ASP A 83 -3.51 11.00 7.18
CA ASP A 83 -3.75 11.53 8.52
C ASP A 83 -4.71 12.72 8.47
N ALA A 84 -4.57 13.60 7.46
CA ALA A 84 -5.50 14.71 7.25
C ALA A 84 -6.93 14.22 6.94
N ILE A 85 -7.07 13.24 6.04
CA ILE A 85 -8.37 12.64 5.70
C ILE A 85 -8.99 11.96 6.92
N GLN A 86 -8.18 11.24 7.70
CA GLN A 86 -8.63 10.56 8.91
C GLN A 86 -9.14 11.57 9.95
N GLN A 87 -8.40 12.64 10.20
CA GLN A 87 -8.80 13.70 11.13
C GLN A 87 -10.09 14.40 10.67
N GLU A 88 -10.23 14.71 9.38
CA GLU A 88 -11.47 15.29 8.84
C GLU A 88 -12.67 14.33 9.01
N ALA A 89 -12.47 13.05 8.72
CA ALA A 89 -13.50 12.04 8.87
C ALA A 89 -13.95 11.88 10.33
N GLU A 90 -13.01 11.86 11.28
CA GLU A 90 -13.30 11.76 12.71
C GLU A 90 -14.02 13.00 13.25
N GLN A 91 -13.65 14.20 12.79
CA GLN A 91 -14.34 15.44 13.15
C GLN A 91 -15.77 15.48 12.60
N ARG A 92 -15.95 15.05 11.34
CA ARG A 92 -17.24 15.09 10.65
C ARG A 92 -18.19 13.98 11.11
N PHE A 93 -17.64 12.81 11.43
CA PHE A 93 -18.37 11.63 11.87
C PHE A 93 -17.89 11.21 13.25
N ASN A 94 -18.33 11.95 14.27
CA ASN A 94 -18.00 11.62 15.66
C ASN A 94 -18.41 10.17 15.98
N PRO A 95 -17.47 9.26 16.29
CA PRO A 95 -17.76 7.86 16.56
C PRO A 95 -18.45 7.65 17.92
N MET A 96 -18.53 8.68 18.77
CA MET A 96 -19.20 8.60 20.06
C MET A 96 -20.67 8.21 19.91
N GLY A 97 -21.07 7.16 20.62
CA GLY A 97 -22.43 6.63 20.62
C GLY A 97 -22.77 5.73 19.42
N ILE A 98 -21.87 5.51 18.44
CA ILE A 98 -22.11 4.51 17.38
C ILE A 98 -22.19 3.11 17.97
N ARG A 99 -21.27 2.75 18.88
CA ARG A 99 -21.27 1.45 19.56
C ARG A 99 -22.58 1.21 20.32
N ASP A 100 -23.02 2.19 21.12
CA ASP A 100 -24.25 2.06 21.90
C ASP A 100 -25.49 1.98 21.01
N ARG A 101 -25.52 2.74 19.91
CA ARG A 101 -26.57 2.69 18.90
C ARG A 101 -26.63 1.32 18.20
N LEU A 102 -25.48 0.73 17.86
CA LEU A 102 -25.40 -0.60 17.24
C LEU A 102 -25.82 -1.71 18.22
N LEU A 103 -25.43 -1.61 19.50
CA LEU A 103 -25.84 -2.54 20.55
C LEU A 103 -27.35 -2.48 20.83
N ALA A 104 -27.93 -1.28 20.91
CA ALA A 104 -29.36 -1.08 21.06
C ALA A 104 -30.15 -1.71 19.88
N ARG A 105 -29.65 -1.54 18.64
CA ARG A 105 -30.27 -2.11 17.44
C ARG A 105 -30.21 -3.64 17.41
N ARG A 106 -29.11 -4.24 17.87
CA ARG A 106 -28.96 -5.70 18.00
C ARG A 106 -29.94 -6.29 19.02
N ASN A 107 -30.20 -5.59 20.11
CA ASN A 107 -31.10 -6.06 21.16
C ASN A 107 -32.59 -5.89 20.80
N GLN A 108 -32.93 -4.98 19.88
CA GLN A 108 -34.30 -4.82 19.34
C GLN A 108 -34.68 -5.82 18.25
N SER A 109 -33.69 -6.52 17.66
CA SER A 109 -33.89 -7.51 16.59
C SER A 109 -33.94 -8.96 17.10
N ARG A 110 -34.07 -9.13 18.42
CA ARG A 110 -34.28 -10.41 19.13
C ARG A 110 -35.68 -10.42 19.73
#